data_AF-A0AAW6UE67-F1
#
_entry.id   AF-A0AAW6UE67-F1
#
_cell.length_a   1.000
_cell.length_b   1.000
_cell.length_c   1.000
_cell.angle_alpha   90.00
_cell.angle_beta   90.00
_cell.angle_gamma   90.00
#
_symmetry.space_group_name_H-M   'P 1'
#
loop_
_entity.id
_entity.type
_entity.pdbx_description
1 polymer ?
#
loop_
_entity_poly.entity_id
_entity_poly.type
_entity_poly.pdbx_seq_one_letter_code
_entity_poly.pdbx_strand_id
1 'polypeptide(L)'
;MKKATLLILLLFILIGCSKQQLSTPENLRFTDQIYFDEVENATDYILNINGEEIKITQTSYQITSEGTFLVKVKSTAKGYKDSPYSETIEIVIDYTLVTPSNLSISNNTLTWDSIEGASSYEVLLNQTIIPVTTNTLSLEPYLPDVLIIKVKAVYPSGSSTYSEQLIYTEDAEILGELKYKFSTNSTFDLTLLQTFKFITIYNDNNQIMQSNVYTYTNQEVKLLNTYLKTLTIGLHEYKVLTEDGFYIVEIDVTNATNPYMINNNQIYSSFEDDITLQFELFGGTIQSVSGNNIESSDYTINQSQLVISIGYVQNIFENEPERTTLILSYTLQYNQDIIIGYIFIRKAE
;
A
#
# COMPACT_ATOMS: atom_id res chain seq x y z
N MET A 1 5.76 100.30 63.64
CA MET A 1 6.33 99.01 64.09
C MET A 1 5.66 97.88 63.32
N LYS A 2 6.46 96.98 62.69
CA LYS A 2 6.28 95.51 62.54
C LYS A 2 4.93 95.01 61.96
N LYS A 3 4.83 94.13 60.96
CA LYS A 3 5.76 93.20 60.27
C LYS A 3 5.08 92.79 58.95
N ALA A 4 5.90 92.49 57.94
CA ALA A 4 5.51 91.89 56.67
C ALA A 4 5.01 90.44 56.84
N THR A 5 4.18 89.97 55.91
CA THR A 5 4.19 88.55 55.51
C THR A 5 3.86 88.44 54.02
N LEU A 6 4.86 87.99 53.28
CA LEU A 6 4.88 87.65 51.87
C LEU A 6 4.42 86.19 51.73
N LEU A 7 3.43 85.91 50.87
CA LEU A 7 3.08 84.54 50.49
C LEU A 7 3.31 84.37 48.99
N ILE A 8 4.32 83.57 48.65
CA ILE A 8 4.75 83.21 47.30
C ILE A 8 3.83 82.10 46.78
N LEU A 9 3.16 82.34 45.66
CA LEU A 9 2.39 81.33 44.92
C LEU A 9 3.36 80.52 44.05
N LEU A 10 3.59 79.26 44.43
CA LEU A 10 4.43 78.32 43.71
C LEU A 10 3.63 77.72 42.54
N LEU A 11 3.99 78.08 41.30
CA LEU A 11 3.39 77.54 40.08
C LEU A 11 4.08 76.20 39.73
N PHE A 12 3.41 75.07 39.95
CA PHE A 12 3.87 73.76 39.48
C PHE A 12 3.57 73.61 37.99
N ILE A 13 4.61 73.57 37.15
CA ILE A 13 4.49 73.17 35.73
C ILE A 13 4.56 71.65 35.68
N LEU A 14 3.41 71.00 35.50
CA LEU A 14 3.33 69.57 35.16
C LEU A 14 3.72 69.40 33.68
N ILE A 15 4.95 68.94 33.42
CA ILE A 15 5.33 68.48 32.08
C ILE A 15 4.76 67.07 31.92
N GLY A 16 3.64 66.97 31.19
CA GLY A 16 3.12 65.68 30.74
C GLY A 16 4.08 65.06 29.74
N CYS A 17 4.66 63.91 30.08
CA CYS A 17 5.47 63.12 29.15
C CYS A 17 4.54 62.43 28.14
N SER A 18 4.32 63.03 26.96
CA SER A 18 3.60 62.36 25.87
C SER A 18 4.53 61.35 25.20
N LYS A 19 4.22 60.05 25.30
CA LYS A 19 4.96 59.00 24.59
C LYS A 19 4.89 59.22 23.09
N GLN A 20 6.03 59.07 22.40
CA GLN A 20 6.09 59.08 20.94
C GLN A 20 5.24 57.91 20.38
N GLN A 21 4.50 58.16 19.31
CA GLN A 21 3.70 57.16 18.62
C GLN A 21 4.54 56.46 17.56
N LEU A 22 4.43 55.13 17.47
CA LEU A 22 5.11 54.34 16.44
C LEU A 22 4.47 54.54 15.06
N SER A 23 5.27 54.33 14.02
CA SER A 23 4.78 54.30 12.63
C SER A 23 3.93 53.05 12.38
N THR A 24 2.92 53.20 11.53
CA THR A 24 2.11 52.06 11.07
C THR A 24 2.97 51.16 10.18
N PRO A 25 2.91 49.83 10.33
CA PRO A 25 3.58 48.93 9.38
C PRO A 25 3.03 49.12 7.95
N GLU A 26 3.94 49.16 6.98
CA GLU A 26 3.62 49.34 5.56
C GLU A 26 3.77 48.03 4.77
N ASN A 27 3.31 48.02 3.53
CA ASN A 27 3.44 46.89 2.59
C ASN A 27 2.89 45.55 3.11
N LEU A 28 1.80 45.60 3.89
CA LEU A 28 1.04 44.42 4.30
C LEU A 28 0.53 43.67 3.06
N ARG A 29 0.96 42.43 2.89
CA ARG A 29 0.67 41.60 1.72
C ARG A 29 0.64 40.12 2.09
N PHE A 30 0.04 39.31 1.22
CA PHE A 30 0.05 37.85 1.32
C PHE A 30 0.64 37.27 0.03
N THR A 31 1.59 36.35 0.18
CA THR A 31 2.10 35.51 -0.92
C THR A 31 1.84 34.05 -0.58
N ASP A 32 2.71 33.49 0.25
CA ASP A 32 2.66 32.16 0.89
C ASP A 32 2.35 32.30 2.39
N GLN A 33 2.78 33.41 2.98
CA GLN A 33 2.43 33.88 4.32
C GLN A 33 2.19 35.39 4.30
N ILE A 34 1.74 35.96 5.41
CA ILE A 34 1.61 37.40 5.57
C ILE A 34 2.99 38.02 5.74
N TYR A 35 3.24 39.14 5.07
CA TYR A 35 4.43 39.96 5.23
C TYR A 35 4.06 41.44 5.39
N PHE A 36 4.88 42.18 6.13
CA PHE A 36 4.84 43.64 6.23
C PHE A 36 6.25 44.17 6.55
N ASP A 37 6.44 45.48 6.44
CA ASP A 37 7.75 46.10 6.67
C ASP A 37 8.03 46.33 8.16
N GLU A 38 9.30 46.17 8.56
CA GLU A 38 9.75 46.41 9.93
C GLU A 38 9.57 47.88 10.31
N VAL A 39 9.06 48.13 11.51
CA VAL A 39 8.87 49.49 12.05
C VAL A 39 9.98 49.83 13.04
N GLU A 40 10.67 50.94 12.81
CA GLU A 40 11.71 51.45 13.71
C GLU A 40 11.18 51.64 15.15
N ASN A 41 11.96 51.20 16.13
CA ASN A 41 11.63 51.21 17.57
C ASN A 41 10.47 50.30 18.01
N ALA A 42 9.83 49.56 17.09
CA ALA A 42 8.88 48.51 17.45
C ALA A 42 9.62 47.30 18.02
N THR A 43 9.08 46.68 19.08
CA THR A 43 9.60 45.42 19.62
C THR A 43 8.68 44.24 19.32
N ASP A 44 7.41 44.53 19.06
CA ASP A 44 6.41 43.53 18.73
C ASP A 44 5.34 44.14 17.82
N TYR A 45 4.55 43.27 17.20
CA TYR A 45 3.40 43.60 16.37
C TYR A 45 2.15 42.92 16.89
N ILE A 46 1.00 43.53 16.66
CA ILE A 46 -0.31 42.92 16.88
C ILE A 46 -0.98 42.76 15.53
N LEU A 47 -1.16 41.50 15.11
CA LEU A 47 -1.88 41.10 13.93
C LEU A 47 -3.34 40.88 14.32
N ASN A 48 -4.27 41.57 13.66
CA ASN A 48 -5.69 41.35 13.83
C ASN A 48 -6.20 40.53 12.65
N ILE A 49 -6.67 39.30 12.90
CA ILE A 49 -7.21 38.39 11.89
C ILE A 49 -8.67 38.14 12.26
N ASN A 50 -9.61 38.59 11.43
CA ASN A 50 -11.05 38.43 11.67
C ASN A 50 -11.51 38.91 13.08
N GLY A 51 -10.84 39.90 13.64
CA GLY A 51 -11.13 40.46 14.97
C GLY A 51 -10.32 39.87 16.12
N GLU A 52 -9.63 38.74 15.93
CA GLU A 52 -8.72 38.17 16.93
C GLU A 52 -7.34 38.86 16.88
N GLU A 53 -6.80 39.29 18.03
CA GLU A 53 -5.48 39.93 18.13
C GLU A 53 -4.40 38.92 18.53
N ILE A 54 -3.41 38.73 17.67
CA ILE A 54 -2.25 37.84 17.86
C ILE A 54 -1.00 38.69 17.97
N LYS A 55 -0.24 38.54 19.07
CA LYS A 55 1.02 39.25 19.27
C LYS A 55 2.19 38.46 18.68
N ILE A 56 2.97 39.08 17.80
CA ILE A 56 4.14 38.48 17.12
C ILE A 56 5.35 39.39 17.20
N THR A 57 6.56 38.85 17.08
CA THR A 57 7.81 39.64 17.06
C THR A 57 8.44 39.71 15.67
N GLN A 58 8.01 38.85 14.76
CA GLN A 58 8.50 38.79 13.38
C GLN A 58 7.61 39.65 12.47
N THR A 59 8.14 39.99 11.30
CA THR A 59 7.44 40.72 10.23
C THR A 59 6.72 39.80 9.25
N SER A 60 6.53 38.53 9.63
CA SER A 60 5.75 37.55 8.88
C SER A 60 4.89 36.66 9.77
N TYR A 61 3.83 36.10 9.19
CA TYR A 61 2.92 35.19 9.89
C TYR A 61 2.22 34.21 8.94
N GLN A 62 2.28 32.91 9.24
CA GLN A 62 1.62 31.87 8.47
C GLN A 62 0.17 31.67 8.94
N ILE A 63 -0.79 31.79 8.03
CA ILE A 63 -2.15 31.26 8.24
C ILE A 63 -2.16 29.81 7.73
N THR A 64 -2.67 28.89 8.55
CA THR A 64 -2.75 27.45 8.23
C THR A 64 -4.16 26.95 7.97
N SER A 65 -5.18 27.78 8.23
CA SER A 65 -6.59 27.46 8.01
C SER A 65 -7.11 28.03 6.70
N GLU A 66 -8.08 27.36 6.10
CA GLU A 66 -8.87 27.87 4.99
C GLU A 66 -9.86 28.94 5.45
N GLY A 67 -10.24 29.81 4.52
CA GLY A 67 -11.27 30.80 4.70
C GLY A 67 -10.88 32.17 4.15
N THR A 68 -11.78 33.12 4.38
CA THR A 68 -11.54 34.53 4.11
C THR A 68 -11.10 35.21 5.40
N PHE A 69 -9.96 35.88 5.35
CA PHE A 69 -9.32 36.56 6.47
C PHE A 69 -9.20 38.04 6.18
N LEU A 70 -9.81 38.86 7.04
CA LEU A 70 -9.57 40.30 7.08
C LEU A 70 -8.40 40.56 8.02
N VAL A 71 -7.28 41.03 7.46
CA VAL A 71 -6.02 41.16 8.16
C VAL A 71 -5.56 42.61 8.19
N LYS A 72 -5.18 43.08 9.37
CA LYS A 72 -4.50 44.36 9.59
C LYS A 72 -3.49 44.23 10.71
N VAL A 73 -2.44 45.05 10.70
CA VAL A 73 -1.34 44.97 11.66
C VAL A 73 -1.04 46.32 12.29
N LYS A 74 -0.64 46.34 13.57
CA LYS A 74 -0.08 47.53 14.23
C LYS A 74 1.24 47.20 14.92
N SER A 75 2.10 48.18 15.08
CA SER A 75 3.37 48.07 15.80
C SER A 75 3.22 48.49 17.27
N THR A 76 3.95 47.84 18.16
CA THR A 76 3.92 48.07 19.60
C THR A 76 5.32 48.03 20.21
N ALA A 77 5.55 48.82 21.26
CA ALA A 77 6.78 48.77 22.04
C ALA A 77 6.58 49.36 23.43
N LYS A 78 7.32 48.83 24.41
CA LYS A 78 7.30 49.38 25.77
C LYS A 78 7.85 50.80 25.77
N GLY A 79 7.09 51.74 26.34
CA GLY A 79 7.50 53.15 26.43
C GLY A 79 7.03 54.01 25.27
N TYR A 80 6.50 53.41 24.21
CA TYR A 80 5.86 54.09 23.09
C TYR A 80 4.34 54.02 23.18
N LYS A 81 3.67 54.82 22.35
CA LYS A 81 2.25 54.63 22.03
C LYS A 81 2.18 53.78 20.76
N ASP A 82 1.33 52.76 20.77
CA ASP A 82 1.10 51.87 19.62
C ASP A 82 0.75 52.66 18.35
N SER A 83 1.12 52.12 17.19
CA SER A 83 0.67 52.70 15.92
C SER A 83 -0.84 52.50 15.73
N PRO A 84 -1.48 53.26 14.83
CA PRO A 84 -2.74 52.82 14.24
C PRO A 84 -2.57 51.46 13.54
N TYR A 85 -3.69 50.80 13.26
CA TYR A 85 -3.68 49.65 12.36
C TYR A 85 -3.36 50.09 10.92
N SER A 86 -2.70 49.20 10.17
CA SER A 86 -2.58 49.29 8.71
C SER A 86 -3.95 49.28 8.05
N GLU A 87 -3.96 49.56 6.75
CA GLU A 87 -5.11 49.21 5.90
C GLU A 87 -5.42 47.71 6.04
N THR A 88 -6.70 47.38 5.97
CA THR A 88 -7.16 45.98 6.03
C THR A 88 -7.04 45.37 4.65
N ILE A 89 -6.38 44.22 4.55
CA ILE A 89 -6.39 43.40 3.35
C ILE A 89 -7.31 42.19 3.54
N GLU A 90 -7.92 41.74 2.46
CA GLU A 90 -8.66 40.48 2.43
C GLU A 90 -7.75 39.40 1.84
N ILE A 91 -7.60 38.29 2.57
CA ILE A 91 -6.83 37.12 2.16
C ILE A 91 -7.82 35.97 2.03
N VAL A 92 -7.87 35.30 0.89
CA VAL A 92 -8.67 34.10 0.68
C VAL A 92 -7.72 32.92 0.56
N ILE A 93 -7.83 31.97 1.48
CA ILE A 93 -7.08 30.71 1.46
C ILE A 93 -8.08 29.58 1.23
N ASP A 94 -7.93 28.88 0.12
CA ASP A 94 -8.74 27.70 -0.23
C ASP A 94 -7.77 26.61 -0.69
N TYR A 95 -7.53 25.61 0.16
CA TYR A 95 -6.78 24.43 -0.25
C TYR A 95 -7.76 23.47 -0.89
N THR A 96 -7.97 23.59 -2.19
CA THR A 96 -8.61 22.51 -2.94
C THR A 96 -7.75 21.25 -2.76
N LEU A 97 -8.26 20.26 -2.02
CA LEU A 97 -7.54 19.04 -1.69
C LEU A 97 -7.46 18.12 -2.92
N VAL A 98 -6.58 18.46 -3.86
CA VAL A 98 -6.38 17.71 -5.10
C VAL A 98 -5.65 16.40 -4.81
N THR A 99 -6.19 15.31 -5.35
CA THR A 99 -5.59 13.97 -5.28
C THR A 99 -4.47 13.83 -6.32
N PRO A 100 -3.28 13.32 -5.94
CA PRO A 100 -2.20 13.02 -6.88
C PRO A 100 -2.66 12.13 -8.04
N SER A 101 -2.15 12.44 -9.24
CA SER A 101 -2.45 11.71 -10.47
C SER A 101 -1.17 11.51 -11.31
N ASN A 102 -1.28 10.74 -12.39
CA ASN A 102 -0.16 10.42 -13.28
C ASN A 102 1.04 9.79 -12.57
N LEU A 103 0.76 8.90 -11.61
CA LEU A 103 1.79 8.10 -10.97
C LEU A 103 2.48 7.25 -12.03
N SER A 104 3.82 7.30 -12.06
CA SER A 104 4.63 6.52 -12.98
C SER A 104 5.95 6.13 -12.34
N ILE A 105 6.53 5.02 -12.78
CA ILE A 105 7.83 4.55 -12.31
C ILE A 105 8.77 4.43 -13.50
N SER A 106 9.97 4.99 -13.34
CA SER A 106 11.06 4.85 -14.31
C SER A 106 12.38 4.84 -13.55
N ASN A 107 13.27 3.90 -13.89
CA ASN A 107 14.57 3.73 -13.22
C ASN A 107 14.44 3.72 -11.69
N ASN A 108 13.57 2.85 -11.17
CA ASN A 108 13.32 2.67 -9.73
C ASN A 108 12.92 3.97 -9.01
N THR A 109 12.36 4.94 -9.72
CA THR A 109 11.90 6.22 -9.17
C THR A 109 10.42 6.38 -9.45
N LEU A 110 9.61 6.46 -8.39
CA LEU A 110 8.21 6.84 -8.45
C LEU A 110 8.09 8.35 -8.63
N THR A 111 7.26 8.78 -9.57
CA THR A 111 6.94 10.19 -9.83
C THR A 111 5.45 10.39 -10.02
N TRP A 112 4.96 11.60 -9.75
CA TRP A 112 3.58 12.03 -9.98
C TRP A 112 3.54 13.53 -10.28
N ASP A 113 2.38 14.04 -10.70
CA ASP A 113 2.22 15.48 -10.95
C ASP A 113 2.32 16.30 -9.66
N SER A 114 3.11 17.37 -9.67
CA SER A 114 3.19 18.31 -8.56
C SER A 114 1.86 19.07 -8.42
N ILE A 115 1.39 19.22 -7.18
CA ILE A 115 0.15 19.91 -6.86
C ILE A 115 0.46 21.24 -6.17
N GLU A 116 -0.12 22.32 -6.69
CA GLU A 116 -0.03 23.65 -6.09
C GLU A 116 -0.74 23.68 -4.73
N GLY A 117 -0.13 24.32 -3.73
CA GLY A 117 -0.66 24.41 -2.36
C GLY A 117 -0.38 23.19 -1.47
N ALA A 118 0.05 22.06 -2.03
CA ALA A 118 0.49 20.91 -1.25
C ALA A 118 1.82 21.24 -0.53
N SER A 119 1.87 21.03 0.78
CA SER A 119 3.07 21.22 1.61
C SER A 119 3.99 20.00 1.58
N SER A 120 3.41 18.81 1.38
CA SER A 120 4.13 17.53 1.28
C SER A 120 3.21 16.46 0.68
N TYR A 121 3.72 15.23 0.60
CA TYR A 121 2.97 14.05 0.20
C TYR A 121 3.23 12.91 1.20
N GLU A 122 2.25 12.02 1.30
CA GLU A 122 2.39 10.74 1.97
C GLU A 122 2.28 9.64 0.91
N VAL A 123 3.36 8.89 0.72
CA VAL A 123 3.39 7.69 -0.11
C VAL A 123 3.08 6.49 0.77
N LEU A 124 1.91 5.88 0.58
CA LEU A 124 1.62 4.57 1.15
C LEU A 124 2.22 3.51 0.23
N LEU A 125 3.30 2.90 0.70
CA LEU A 125 4.00 1.82 0.02
C LEU A 125 3.78 0.53 0.83
N ASN A 126 3.01 -0.39 0.24
CA ASN A 126 2.43 -1.55 0.91
C ASN A 126 1.61 -1.12 2.15
N GLN A 127 2.16 -1.32 3.35
CA GLN A 127 1.53 -0.94 4.63
C GLN A 127 2.26 0.21 5.34
N THR A 128 3.32 0.75 4.73
CA THR A 128 4.19 1.77 5.32
C THR A 128 3.92 3.13 4.69
N ILE A 129 3.75 4.15 5.54
CA ILE A 129 3.62 5.55 5.09
C ILE A 129 5.00 6.20 5.08
N ILE A 130 5.40 6.72 3.92
CA ILE A 130 6.65 7.43 3.70
C ILE A 130 6.31 8.90 3.40
N PRO A 131 6.61 9.85 4.31
CA PRO A 131 6.42 11.26 4.05
C PRO A 131 7.54 11.79 3.14
N VAL A 132 7.16 12.56 2.12
CA VAL A 132 8.10 13.22 1.20
C VAL A 132 7.67 14.66 0.92
N THR A 133 8.63 15.56 0.72
CA THR A 133 8.36 16.98 0.43
C THR A 133 8.39 17.30 -1.07
N THR A 134 8.67 16.31 -1.91
CA THR A 134 8.76 16.46 -3.37
C THR A 134 7.86 15.44 -4.05
N ASN A 135 7.58 15.63 -5.34
CA ASN A 135 6.72 14.75 -6.13
C ASN A 135 7.45 13.49 -6.67
N THR A 136 8.42 12.97 -5.90
CA THR A 136 9.23 11.83 -6.27
C THR A 136 9.65 11.00 -5.05
N LEU A 137 9.86 9.70 -5.25
CA LEU A 137 10.43 8.77 -4.25
C LEU A 137 11.32 7.73 -4.93
N SER A 138 12.53 7.52 -4.40
CA SER A 138 13.38 6.40 -4.82
C SER A 138 12.86 5.09 -4.22
N LEU A 139 12.67 4.08 -5.07
CA LEU A 139 12.15 2.76 -4.72
C LEU A 139 13.26 1.74 -4.44
N GLU A 140 14.51 2.03 -4.81
CA GLU A 140 15.67 1.14 -4.63
C GLU A 140 15.75 0.47 -3.25
N PRO A 141 15.49 1.15 -2.11
CA PRO A 141 15.57 0.52 -0.79
C PRO A 141 14.49 -0.53 -0.50
N TYR A 142 13.47 -0.64 -1.35
CA TYR A 142 12.30 -1.50 -1.17
C TYR A 142 12.26 -2.63 -2.20
N LEU A 143 13.20 -2.67 -3.14
CA LEU A 143 13.32 -3.75 -4.11
C LEU A 143 14.11 -4.92 -3.50
N PRO A 144 13.81 -6.18 -3.86
CA PRO A 144 12.98 -6.65 -4.98
C PRO A 144 11.47 -6.83 -4.68
N ASP A 145 10.96 -6.34 -3.55
CA ASP A 145 9.58 -6.61 -3.13
C ASP A 145 8.53 -6.11 -4.13
N VAL A 146 7.36 -6.75 -4.12
CA VAL A 146 6.18 -6.23 -4.84
C VAL A 146 5.70 -4.96 -4.13
N LEU A 147 5.62 -3.85 -4.87
CA LEU A 147 5.24 -2.55 -4.31
C LEU A 147 3.83 -2.16 -4.73
N ILE A 148 2.93 -2.07 -3.75
CA ILE A 148 1.60 -1.50 -3.88
C ILE A 148 1.65 -0.05 -3.42
N ILE A 149 1.47 0.88 -4.34
CA ILE A 149 1.76 2.30 -4.14
C ILE A 149 0.49 3.12 -4.28
N LYS A 150 0.27 4.01 -3.30
CA LYS A 150 -0.73 5.08 -3.36
C LYS A 150 -0.11 6.37 -2.82
N VAL A 151 -0.50 7.51 -3.38
CA VAL A 151 0.01 8.81 -2.93
C VAL A 151 -1.15 9.73 -2.59
N LYS A 152 -1.05 10.45 -1.47
CA LYS A 152 -1.94 11.58 -1.16
C LYS A 152 -1.14 12.85 -0.92
N ALA A 153 -1.73 13.99 -1.23
CA ALA A 153 -1.16 15.30 -0.95
C ALA A 153 -1.55 15.75 0.47
N VAL A 154 -0.64 16.42 1.15
CA VAL A 154 -0.82 16.98 2.48
C VAL A 154 -0.74 18.50 2.41
N TYR A 155 -1.71 19.16 3.03
CA TYR A 155 -1.92 20.60 3.07
C TYR A 155 -1.96 21.07 4.53
N PRO A 156 -1.81 22.38 4.79
CA PRO A 156 -1.94 22.90 6.15
C PRO A 156 -3.31 22.64 6.79
N SER A 157 -4.37 22.58 6.00
CA SER A 157 -5.75 22.33 6.45
C SER A 157 -6.15 20.86 6.52
N GLY A 158 -5.38 19.94 5.93
CA GLY A 158 -5.77 18.54 5.81
C GLY A 158 -4.99 17.76 4.75
N SER A 159 -5.59 16.71 4.19
CA SER A 159 -4.98 15.90 3.14
C SER A 159 -6.00 15.44 2.11
N SER A 160 -5.56 15.25 0.86
CA SER A 160 -6.40 14.64 -0.17
C SER A 160 -6.74 13.18 0.15
N THR A 161 -7.63 12.59 -0.64
CA THR A 161 -7.70 11.13 -0.71
C THR A 161 -6.42 10.57 -1.34
N TYR A 162 -6.19 9.26 -1.17
CA TYR A 162 -5.16 8.56 -1.91
C TYR A 162 -5.51 8.47 -3.41
N SER A 163 -4.47 8.51 -4.23
CA SER A 163 -4.53 8.21 -5.66
C SER A 163 -5.07 6.81 -5.94
N GLU A 164 -5.36 6.55 -7.21
CA GLU A 164 -5.46 5.18 -7.70
C GLU A 164 -4.18 4.40 -7.39
N GLN A 165 -4.35 3.09 -7.20
CA GLN A 165 -3.26 2.19 -6.87
C GLN A 165 -2.37 1.95 -8.07
N LEU A 166 -1.06 2.09 -7.89
CA LEU A 166 -0.03 1.63 -8.82
C LEU A 166 0.65 0.38 -8.22
N ILE A 167 0.80 -0.68 -9.01
CA ILE A 167 1.50 -1.90 -8.59
C ILE A 167 2.80 -1.99 -9.41
N TYR A 168 3.94 -2.11 -8.73
CA TYR A 168 5.25 -2.30 -9.34
C TYR A 168 5.79 -3.70 -9.06
N THR A 169 6.20 -4.40 -10.11
CA THR A 169 6.57 -5.82 -10.06
C THR A 169 7.80 -6.16 -10.91
N GLU A 170 8.59 -5.18 -11.35
CA GLU A 170 9.67 -5.42 -12.32
C GLU A 170 10.74 -6.37 -11.76
N ASP A 171 11.11 -6.19 -10.49
CA ASP A 171 12.11 -7.01 -9.80
C ASP A 171 11.50 -8.12 -8.91
N ALA A 172 10.18 -8.32 -8.98
CA ALA A 172 9.49 -9.27 -8.11
C ALA A 172 9.98 -10.70 -8.31
N GLU A 173 10.23 -11.41 -7.20
CA GLU A 173 10.78 -12.76 -7.22
C GLU A 173 9.80 -13.78 -7.82
N ILE A 174 10.33 -14.79 -8.51
CA ILE A 174 9.56 -15.99 -8.87
C ILE A 174 9.65 -16.98 -7.70
N LEU A 175 8.56 -17.11 -6.96
CA LEU A 175 8.45 -17.95 -5.77
C LEU A 175 8.34 -19.45 -6.09
N GLY A 176 7.90 -19.78 -7.30
CA GLY A 176 7.83 -21.16 -7.77
C GLY A 176 6.93 -21.38 -8.97
N GLU A 177 6.90 -22.62 -9.42
CA GLU A 177 6.06 -23.10 -10.51
C GLU A 177 4.97 -24.04 -9.99
N LEU A 178 3.72 -23.76 -10.34
CA LEU A 178 2.56 -24.57 -10.00
C LEU A 178 1.97 -25.14 -11.29
N LYS A 179 1.91 -26.46 -11.41
CA LYS A 179 1.42 -27.12 -12.63
C LYS A 179 0.16 -27.91 -12.33
N TYR A 180 -0.84 -27.71 -13.17
CA TYR A 180 -2.16 -28.29 -13.04
C TYR A 180 -2.66 -28.90 -14.35
N LYS A 181 -3.63 -29.79 -14.20
CA LYS A 181 -4.42 -30.32 -15.30
C LYS A 181 -5.89 -29.98 -15.11
N PHE A 182 -6.55 -29.56 -16.18
CA PHE A 182 -7.98 -29.31 -16.20
C PHE A 182 -8.63 -29.95 -17.42
N SER A 183 -9.81 -30.55 -17.25
CA SER A 183 -10.60 -31.06 -18.36
C SER A 183 -11.77 -30.13 -18.63
N THR A 184 -12.05 -29.85 -19.90
CA THR A 184 -13.27 -29.12 -20.31
C THR A 184 -14.56 -29.88 -19.91
N ASN A 185 -14.46 -31.15 -19.52
CA ASN A 185 -15.59 -31.93 -18.99
C ASN A 185 -15.74 -31.82 -17.46
N SER A 186 -14.78 -31.24 -16.75
CA SER A 186 -14.83 -31.07 -15.29
C SER A 186 -15.85 -30.02 -14.85
N THR A 187 -16.31 -30.10 -13.61
CA THR A 187 -17.32 -29.18 -13.05
C THR A 187 -16.84 -28.38 -11.85
N PHE A 188 -15.58 -28.53 -11.45
CA PHE A 188 -14.99 -27.83 -10.31
C PHE A 188 -14.22 -26.59 -10.75
N ASP A 189 -14.16 -25.57 -9.89
CA ASP A 189 -13.25 -24.44 -10.04
C ASP A 189 -11.84 -24.86 -9.59
N LEU A 190 -10.82 -24.51 -10.36
CA LEU A 190 -9.45 -24.95 -10.12
C LEU A 190 -8.78 -24.05 -9.08
N THR A 191 -8.49 -24.59 -7.89
CA THR A 191 -7.65 -23.92 -6.90
C THR A 191 -6.19 -23.89 -7.38
N LEU A 192 -5.65 -22.68 -7.52
CA LEU A 192 -4.27 -22.44 -7.90
C LEU A 192 -3.35 -22.29 -6.69
N LEU A 193 -3.79 -21.56 -5.67
CA LEU A 193 -2.92 -21.22 -4.54
C LEU A 193 -3.75 -20.98 -3.30
N GLN A 194 -3.22 -21.36 -2.13
CA GLN A 194 -3.73 -20.94 -0.85
C GLN A 194 -2.76 -19.92 -0.23
N THR A 195 -3.20 -18.68 -0.06
CA THR A 195 -2.36 -17.60 0.46
C THR A 195 -3.22 -16.49 1.05
N PHE A 196 -2.68 -15.74 2.02
CA PHE A 196 -3.31 -14.50 2.52
C PHE A 196 -2.91 -13.27 1.70
N LYS A 197 -1.89 -13.41 0.86
CA LYS A 197 -1.17 -12.29 0.22
C LYS A 197 -1.50 -12.14 -1.26
N PHE A 198 -2.62 -12.69 -1.71
CA PHE A 198 -3.01 -12.63 -3.12
C PHE A 198 -3.29 -11.19 -3.56
N ILE A 199 -2.75 -10.81 -4.73
CA ILE A 199 -2.99 -9.50 -5.35
C ILE A 199 -3.82 -9.67 -6.62
N THR A 200 -3.32 -10.39 -7.63
CA THR A 200 -4.00 -10.55 -8.92
C THR A 200 -3.46 -11.74 -9.74
N ILE A 201 -4.11 -12.05 -10.86
CA ILE A 201 -3.64 -13.04 -11.85
C ILE A 201 -3.36 -12.34 -13.18
N TYR A 202 -2.26 -12.68 -13.81
CA TYR A 202 -1.92 -12.31 -15.19
C TYR A 202 -2.13 -13.51 -16.10
N ASN A 203 -2.71 -13.27 -17.28
CA ASN A 203 -2.79 -14.28 -18.33
C ASN A 203 -1.47 -14.44 -19.09
N ASP A 204 -1.47 -15.35 -20.06
CA ASP A 204 -0.40 -15.64 -21.02
C ASP A 204 0.15 -14.41 -21.75
N ASN A 205 -0.70 -13.41 -21.97
CA ASN A 205 -0.35 -12.14 -22.60
C ASN A 205 0.14 -11.08 -21.59
N ASN A 206 0.42 -11.48 -20.35
CA ASN A 206 0.85 -10.62 -19.24
C ASN A 206 -0.14 -9.47 -18.95
N GLN A 207 -1.43 -9.71 -19.20
CA GLN A 207 -2.53 -8.81 -18.89
C GLN A 207 -3.23 -9.25 -17.60
N ILE A 208 -3.60 -8.28 -16.77
CA ILE A 208 -4.38 -8.55 -15.55
C ILE A 208 -5.73 -9.15 -15.95
N MET A 209 -6.04 -10.30 -15.35
CA MET A 209 -7.32 -10.96 -15.52
C MET A 209 -8.44 -10.19 -14.83
N GLN A 210 -9.62 -10.20 -15.43
CA GLN A 210 -10.81 -9.57 -14.86
C GLN A 210 -11.34 -10.37 -13.67
N SER A 211 -11.90 -9.71 -12.66
CA SER A 211 -12.36 -10.39 -11.42
C SER A 211 -13.52 -11.36 -11.59
N ASN A 212 -14.14 -11.45 -12.77
CA ASN A 212 -15.25 -12.36 -13.07
C ASN A 212 -14.80 -13.75 -13.56
N VAL A 213 -13.50 -13.99 -13.74
CA VAL A 213 -12.96 -15.29 -14.22
C VAL A 213 -12.23 -16.08 -13.13
N TYR A 214 -12.01 -15.45 -11.97
CA TYR A 214 -11.35 -16.05 -10.82
C TYR A 214 -12.03 -15.60 -9.52
N THR A 215 -11.80 -16.33 -8.43
CA THR A 215 -12.25 -15.94 -7.09
C THR A 215 -11.08 -16.00 -6.12
N TYR A 216 -11.09 -15.10 -5.13
CA TYR A 216 -10.22 -15.18 -3.97
C TYR A 216 -11.08 -15.09 -2.71
N THR A 217 -11.31 -16.24 -2.07
CA THR A 217 -12.16 -16.35 -0.88
C THR A 217 -11.55 -17.39 0.06
N ASN A 218 -11.58 -17.12 1.38
CA ASN A 218 -10.99 -18.02 2.38
C ASN A 218 -9.53 -18.39 2.05
N GLN A 219 -8.74 -17.44 1.56
CA GLN A 219 -7.34 -17.61 1.12
C GLN A 219 -7.15 -18.47 -0.14
N GLU A 220 -8.20 -19.03 -0.72
CA GLU A 220 -8.08 -19.84 -1.94
C GLU A 220 -8.23 -18.96 -3.19
N VAL A 221 -7.17 -18.94 -4.01
CA VAL A 221 -7.17 -18.37 -5.34
C VAL A 221 -7.64 -19.45 -6.31
N LYS A 222 -8.79 -19.25 -6.97
CA LYS A 222 -9.38 -20.22 -7.90
C LYS A 222 -9.66 -19.62 -9.26
N LEU A 223 -9.38 -20.35 -10.33
CA LEU A 223 -9.93 -20.06 -11.66
C LEU A 223 -11.28 -20.74 -11.82
N LEU A 224 -12.26 -19.99 -12.32
CA LEU A 224 -13.62 -20.50 -12.50
C LEU A 224 -13.68 -21.50 -13.65
N ASN A 225 -14.40 -22.60 -13.45
CA ASN A 225 -14.59 -23.63 -14.47
C ASN A 225 -15.27 -23.09 -15.73
N THR A 226 -16.13 -22.08 -15.59
CA THR A 226 -16.80 -21.39 -16.70
C THR A 226 -15.80 -20.71 -17.62
N TYR A 227 -14.74 -20.10 -17.07
CA TYR A 227 -13.65 -19.52 -17.83
C TYR A 227 -12.75 -20.60 -18.44
N LEU A 228 -12.31 -21.57 -17.63
CA LEU A 228 -11.39 -22.63 -18.08
C LEU A 228 -11.94 -23.43 -19.27
N LYS A 229 -13.26 -23.65 -19.33
CA LYS A 229 -13.93 -24.32 -20.45
C LYS A 229 -13.93 -23.54 -21.77
N THR A 230 -13.64 -22.24 -21.73
CA THR A 230 -13.53 -21.41 -22.95
C THR A 230 -12.15 -21.49 -23.59
N LEU A 231 -11.16 -22.02 -22.87
CA LEU A 231 -9.80 -22.14 -23.35
C LEU A 231 -9.67 -23.23 -24.41
N THR A 232 -8.70 -23.06 -25.31
CA THR A 232 -8.31 -24.12 -26.25
C THR A 232 -7.64 -25.27 -25.52
N ILE A 233 -7.72 -26.49 -26.06
CA ILE A 233 -6.94 -27.62 -25.54
C ILE A 233 -5.44 -27.31 -25.71
N GLY A 234 -4.65 -27.62 -24.68
CA GLY A 234 -3.20 -27.40 -24.64
C GLY A 234 -2.75 -26.74 -23.34
N LEU A 235 -1.45 -26.40 -23.30
CA LEU A 235 -0.84 -25.73 -22.17
C LEU A 235 -1.16 -24.23 -22.19
N HIS A 236 -1.58 -23.71 -21.05
CA HIS A 236 -1.79 -22.28 -20.82
C HIS A 236 -0.96 -21.82 -19.62
N GLU A 237 -0.31 -20.66 -19.75
CA GLU A 237 0.52 -20.08 -18.71
C GLU A 237 -0.15 -18.85 -18.09
N TYR A 238 0.01 -18.72 -16.79
CA TYR A 238 -0.49 -17.62 -15.99
C TYR A 238 0.57 -17.22 -14.97
N LYS A 239 0.42 -16.03 -14.39
CA LYS A 239 1.18 -15.63 -13.19
C LYS A 239 0.23 -15.23 -12.09
N VAL A 240 0.36 -15.84 -10.92
CA VAL A 240 -0.34 -15.39 -9.72
C VAL A 240 0.59 -14.47 -8.96
N LEU A 241 0.22 -13.20 -8.84
CA LEU A 241 0.95 -12.20 -8.07
C LEU A 241 0.47 -12.22 -6.61
N THR A 242 1.43 -12.31 -5.70
CA THR A 242 1.25 -12.13 -4.26
C THR A 242 2.11 -10.97 -3.77
N GLU A 243 1.92 -10.55 -2.51
CA GLU A 243 2.80 -9.55 -1.87
C GLU A 243 4.27 -9.98 -1.82
N ASP A 244 4.55 -11.29 -1.85
CA ASP A 244 5.91 -11.83 -1.77
C ASP A 244 6.55 -12.01 -3.16
N GLY A 245 5.77 -11.97 -4.25
CA GLY A 245 6.25 -12.26 -5.60
C GLY A 245 5.27 -13.07 -6.44
N PHE A 246 5.78 -13.64 -7.53
CA PHE A 246 5.01 -14.39 -8.53
C PHE A 246 5.12 -15.90 -8.35
N TYR A 247 4.00 -16.59 -8.48
CA TYR A 247 3.97 -18.00 -8.88
C TYR A 247 3.68 -18.08 -10.38
N ILE A 248 4.52 -18.82 -11.11
CA ILE A 248 4.22 -19.22 -12.48
C ILE A 248 3.23 -20.38 -12.41
N VAL A 249 2.14 -20.28 -13.15
CA VAL A 249 1.08 -21.30 -13.15
C VAL A 249 0.91 -21.85 -14.56
N GLU A 250 1.09 -23.15 -14.70
CA GLU A 250 0.85 -23.89 -15.93
C GLU A 250 -0.41 -24.74 -15.81
N ILE A 251 -1.31 -24.66 -16.79
CA ILE A 251 -2.53 -25.45 -16.82
C ILE A 251 -2.60 -26.20 -18.16
N ASP A 252 -2.49 -27.52 -18.11
CA ASP A 252 -2.78 -28.40 -19.24
C ASP A 252 -4.29 -28.60 -19.37
N VAL A 253 -4.91 -27.89 -20.31
CA VAL A 253 -6.33 -27.99 -20.63
C VAL A 253 -6.55 -29.12 -21.60
N THR A 254 -7.39 -30.08 -21.21
CA THR A 254 -7.68 -31.30 -21.98
C THR A 254 -9.17 -31.52 -22.13
N ASN A 255 -9.57 -32.58 -22.84
CA ASN A 255 -10.94 -33.06 -22.92
C ASN A 255 -11.08 -34.44 -22.26
N ALA A 256 -10.28 -34.73 -21.22
CA ALA A 256 -10.29 -36.02 -20.55
C ALA A 256 -11.68 -36.36 -19.98
N THR A 257 -12.04 -37.64 -20.05
CA THR A 257 -13.29 -38.19 -19.49
C THR A 257 -13.03 -39.29 -18.45
N ASN A 258 -11.76 -39.62 -18.22
CA ASN A 258 -11.32 -40.60 -17.24
C ASN A 258 -10.65 -39.89 -16.06
N PRO A 259 -10.69 -40.46 -14.85
CA PRO A 259 -10.02 -39.89 -13.67
C PRO A 259 -8.56 -39.51 -13.91
N TYR A 260 -8.13 -38.40 -13.33
CA TYR A 260 -6.75 -37.93 -13.39
C TYR A 260 -6.38 -37.10 -12.15
N MET A 261 -5.07 -37.03 -11.87
CA MET A 261 -4.52 -36.13 -10.86
C MET A 261 -4.48 -34.70 -11.40
N ILE A 262 -5.07 -33.77 -10.65
CA ILE A 262 -5.13 -32.35 -11.01
C ILE A 262 -3.76 -31.70 -10.81
N ASN A 263 -3.06 -32.01 -9.71
CA ASN A 263 -1.72 -31.50 -9.44
C ASN A 263 -0.65 -32.15 -10.33
N ASN A 264 0.52 -31.51 -10.39
CA ASN A 264 1.72 -32.13 -10.95
C ASN A 264 2.08 -33.43 -10.19
N ASN A 265 2.55 -34.42 -10.92
CA ASN A 265 3.04 -35.66 -10.33
C ASN A 265 4.50 -35.57 -9.86
N GLN A 266 5.24 -34.52 -10.23
CA GLN A 266 6.54 -34.19 -9.66
C GLN A 266 6.35 -33.20 -8.50
N ILE A 267 6.71 -33.62 -7.29
CA ILE A 267 6.53 -32.87 -6.06
C ILE A 267 7.90 -32.61 -5.45
N TYR A 268 8.19 -31.35 -5.15
CA TYR A 268 9.38 -30.95 -4.41
C TYR A 268 8.97 -30.66 -2.97
N SER A 269 9.40 -31.51 -2.04
CA SER A 269 9.03 -31.42 -0.64
C SER A 269 10.03 -30.54 0.12
N SER A 270 9.52 -29.58 0.91
CA SER A 270 10.28 -28.84 1.92
C SER A 270 10.51 -29.66 3.20
N PHE A 271 9.87 -30.83 3.32
CA PHE A 271 9.82 -31.64 4.53
C PHE A 271 9.11 -30.98 5.73
N GLU A 272 8.27 -29.96 5.49
CA GLU A 272 7.57 -29.25 6.56
C GLU A 272 6.11 -29.67 6.68
N ASP A 273 5.42 -29.83 5.54
CA ASP A 273 3.98 -30.06 5.48
C ASP A 273 3.61 -31.37 4.77
N ASP A 274 2.43 -31.89 5.11
CA ASP A 274 1.82 -33.03 4.42
C ASP A 274 1.61 -32.74 2.92
N ILE A 275 1.79 -33.76 2.08
CA ILE A 275 1.62 -33.63 0.64
C ILE A 275 0.15 -33.86 0.29
N THR A 276 -0.51 -32.82 -0.21
CA THR A 276 -1.92 -32.87 -0.61
C THR A 276 -2.08 -32.88 -2.13
N LEU A 277 -2.80 -33.88 -2.65
CA LEU A 277 -3.05 -34.07 -4.07
C LEU A 277 -4.56 -34.16 -4.35
N GLN A 278 -5.02 -33.42 -5.35
CA GLN A 278 -6.40 -33.40 -5.81
C GLN A 278 -6.56 -34.20 -7.09
N PHE A 279 -7.73 -34.80 -7.25
CA PHE A 279 -8.10 -35.62 -8.39
C PHE A 279 -9.43 -35.18 -8.96
N GLU A 280 -9.52 -35.14 -10.29
CA GLU A 280 -10.81 -35.24 -10.97
C GLU A 280 -11.11 -36.72 -11.11
N LEU A 281 -12.27 -37.15 -10.62
CA LEU A 281 -12.64 -38.56 -10.56
C LEU A 281 -13.77 -38.91 -11.54
N PHE A 282 -14.51 -37.95 -12.08
CA PHE A 282 -15.68 -38.17 -12.94
C PHE A 282 -16.70 -39.18 -12.34
N GLY A 283 -16.79 -39.24 -11.00
CA GLY A 283 -17.62 -40.21 -10.26
C GLY A 283 -16.93 -41.51 -9.85
N GLY A 284 -15.64 -41.68 -10.18
CA GLY A 284 -14.77 -42.73 -9.67
C GLY A 284 -14.28 -42.48 -8.24
N THR A 285 -13.30 -43.26 -7.80
CA THR A 285 -12.70 -43.15 -6.46
C THR A 285 -11.19 -43.41 -6.47
N ILE A 286 -10.49 -42.84 -5.49
CA ILE A 286 -9.11 -43.22 -5.16
C ILE A 286 -9.19 -44.49 -4.31
N GLN A 287 -8.51 -45.56 -4.72
CA GLN A 287 -8.57 -46.86 -4.05
C GLN A 287 -7.43 -47.05 -3.05
N SER A 288 -6.20 -46.76 -3.48
CA SER A 288 -5.01 -47.00 -2.67
C SER A 288 -3.82 -46.21 -3.16
N VAL A 289 -2.85 -46.05 -2.27
CA VAL A 289 -1.46 -45.71 -2.56
C VAL A 289 -0.58 -46.91 -2.23
N SER A 290 0.47 -47.15 -3.00
CA SER A 290 1.36 -48.30 -2.84
C SER A 290 2.79 -47.98 -3.29
N GLY A 291 3.73 -48.81 -2.87
CA GLY A 291 5.17 -48.66 -3.17
C GLY A 291 5.95 -48.12 -1.97
N ASN A 292 7.26 -48.39 -1.93
CA ASN A 292 8.21 -47.95 -0.89
C ASN A 292 7.69 -48.13 0.56
N ASN A 293 7.04 -49.27 0.83
CA ASN A 293 6.51 -49.64 2.15
C ASN A 293 5.54 -48.61 2.76
N ILE A 294 4.82 -47.86 1.93
CA ILE A 294 3.74 -46.99 2.43
C ILE A 294 2.59 -47.84 2.95
N GLU A 295 2.11 -47.54 4.16
CA GLU A 295 1.00 -48.22 4.82
C GLU A 295 -0.24 -47.32 4.87
N SER A 296 -1.41 -47.90 5.17
CA SER A 296 -2.67 -47.15 5.27
C SER A 296 -2.70 -46.09 6.40
N SER A 297 -1.75 -46.13 7.34
CA SER A 297 -1.57 -45.10 8.35
C SER A 297 -0.82 -43.86 7.85
N ASP A 298 -0.11 -43.99 6.72
CA ASP A 298 0.81 -42.98 6.21
C ASP A 298 0.14 -42.03 5.21
N TYR A 299 -1.13 -42.28 4.89
CA TYR A 299 -1.91 -41.40 4.03
C TYR A 299 -3.39 -41.47 4.38
N THR A 300 -4.12 -40.44 3.99
CA THR A 300 -5.58 -40.40 4.06
C THR A 300 -6.18 -40.11 2.70
N ILE A 301 -7.31 -40.74 2.40
CA ILE A 301 -8.11 -40.48 1.21
C ILE A 301 -9.44 -39.90 1.69
N ASN A 302 -9.75 -38.70 1.23
CA ASN A 302 -11.03 -38.05 1.48
C ASN A 302 -11.63 -37.60 0.15
N GLN A 303 -12.59 -38.37 -0.36
CA GLN A 303 -13.24 -38.11 -1.64
C GLN A 303 -12.23 -37.99 -2.81
N SER A 304 -12.03 -36.78 -3.31
CA SER A 304 -11.12 -36.43 -4.41
C SER A 304 -9.71 -36.04 -3.94
N GLN A 305 -9.44 -36.07 -2.63
CA GLN A 305 -8.18 -35.66 -2.05
C GLN A 305 -7.41 -36.85 -1.48
N LEU A 306 -6.12 -36.89 -1.79
CA LEU A 306 -5.12 -37.75 -1.15
C LEU A 306 -4.16 -36.88 -0.35
N VAL A 307 -3.96 -37.19 0.92
CA VAL A 307 -2.96 -36.55 1.78
C VAL A 307 -1.94 -37.58 2.22
N ILE A 308 -0.67 -37.40 1.85
CA ILE A 308 0.45 -38.26 2.25
C ILE A 308 1.17 -37.59 3.42
N SER A 309 1.38 -38.34 4.50
CA SER A 309 2.00 -37.84 5.72
C SER A 309 3.46 -37.44 5.49
N ILE A 310 3.82 -36.25 5.97
CA ILE A 310 5.20 -35.77 5.90
C ILE A 310 6.15 -36.61 6.74
N GLY A 311 5.68 -37.18 7.86
CA GLY A 311 6.49 -38.07 8.70
C GLY A 311 6.93 -39.35 7.99
N TYR A 312 6.06 -39.93 7.14
CA TYR A 312 6.42 -41.05 6.28
C TYR A 312 7.50 -40.63 5.26
N VAL A 313 7.30 -39.50 4.60
CA VAL A 313 8.23 -38.98 3.58
C VAL A 313 9.60 -38.69 4.19
N GLN A 314 9.65 -38.00 5.33
CA GLN A 314 10.89 -37.74 6.08
C GLN A 314 11.62 -39.04 6.42
N ASN A 315 10.92 -40.01 7.04
CA ASN A 315 11.51 -41.28 7.43
C ASN A 315 12.13 -42.05 6.25
N ILE A 316 11.54 -42.00 5.06
CA ILE A 316 12.14 -42.63 3.85
C ILE A 316 13.46 -41.97 3.48
N PHE A 317 13.51 -40.63 3.44
CA PHE A 317 14.72 -39.90 3.03
C PHE A 317 15.82 -39.86 4.10
N GLU A 318 15.46 -39.96 5.38
CA GLU A 318 16.42 -40.08 6.49
C GLU A 318 17.09 -41.46 6.53
N ASN A 319 16.32 -42.52 6.30
CA ASN A 319 16.86 -43.89 6.27
C ASN A 319 17.69 -44.17 5.01
N GLU A 320 17.47 -43.42 3.94
CA GLU A 320 18.24 -43.52 2.69
C GLU A 320 18.73 -42.13 2.23
N PRO A 321 19.79 -41.57 2.84
CA PRO A 321 20.23 -40.19 2.57
C PRO A 321 20.59 -39.90 1.11
N GLU A 322 21.10 -40.92 0.40
CA GLU A 322 21.46 -40.87 -1.03
C GLU A 322 20.25 -40.88 -1.97
N ARG A 323 19.03 -41.13 -1.46
CA ARG A 323 17.81 -41.13 -2.25
C ARG A 323 17.51 -39.70 -2.71
N THR A 324 17.34 -39.55 -4.01
CA THR A 324 16.94 -38.29 -4.67
C THR A 324 15.46 -38.25 -5.03
N THR A 325 14.79 -39.41 -5.11
CA THR A 325 13.37 -39.50 -5.46
C THR A 325 12.69 -40.68 -4.76
N LEU A 326 11.51 -40.40 -4.20
CA LEU A 326 10.55 -41.38 -3.70
C LEU A 326 9.44 -41.51 -4.75
N ILE A 327 9.17 -42.73 -5.21
CA ILE A 327 8.14 -43.01 -6.22
C ILE A 327 7.01 -43.81 -5.56
N LEU A 328 5.80 -43.28 -5.59
CA LEU A 328 4.60 -43.97 -5.14
C LEU A 328 3.67 -44.19 -6.34
N SER A 329 2.88 -45.26 -6.31
CA SER A 329 1.78 -45.47 -7.25
C SER A 329 0.45 -45.23 -6.55
N TYR A 330 -0.50 -44.61 -7.25
CA TYR A 330 -1.90 -44.54 -6.82
C TYR A 330 -2.78 -45.32 -7.79
N THR A 331 -3.87 -45.86 -7.27
CA THR A 331 -4.88 -46.58 -8.05
C THR A 331 -6.21 -45.84 -7.98
N LEU A 332 -6.80 -45.56 -9.14
CA LEU A 332 -8.15 -45.01 -9.28
C LEU A 332 -9.08 -46.08 -9.87
N GLN A 333 -10.30 -46.15 -9.36
CA GLN A 333 -11.37 -46.99 -9.92
C GLN A 333 -12.40 -46.10 -10.61
N TYR A 334 -12.73 -46.43 -11.86
CA TYR A 334 -13.82 -45.79 -12.58
C TYR A 334 -14.57 -46.83 -13.40
N ASN A 335 -15.84 -47.06 -13.07
CA ASN A 335 -16.62 -48.18 -13.62
C ASN A 335 -15.90 -49.52 -13.40
N GLN A 336 -15.53 -50.22 -14.49
CA GLN A 336 -14.76 -51.46 -14.46
C GLN A 336 -13.26 -51.24 -14.70
N ASP A 337 -12.86 -50.01 -14.98
CA ASP A 337 -11.49 -49.66 -15.34
C ASP A 337 -10.67 -49.32 -14.10
N ILE A 338 -9.43 -49.80 -14.11
CA ILE A 338 -8.41 -49.48 -13.11
C ILE A 338 -7.37 -48.59 -13.78
N ILE A 339 -7.14 -47.41 -13.21
CA ILE A 339 -6.13 -46.46 -13.68
C ILE A 339 -5.04 -46.41 -12.62
N ILE A 340 -3.80 -46.65 -13.04
CA ILE A 340 -2.63 -46.55 -12.18
C ILE A 340 -1.83 -45.34 -12.63
N GLY A 341 -1.50 -44.47 -11.67
CA GLY A 341 -0.58 -43.37 -11.87
C GLY A 341 0.54 -43.38 -10.86
N TYR A 342 1.51 -42.49 -11.05
CA TYR A 342 2.71 -42.40 -10.23
C TYR A 342 2.88 -40.99 -9.68
N ILE A 343 3.43 -40.90 -8.47
CA ILE A 343 3.84 -39.68 -7.77
C ILE A 343 5.34 -39.76 -7.56
N PHE A 344 6.05 -38.69 -7.87
CA PHE A 344 7.49 -38.57 -7.75
C PHE A 344 7.79 -37.45 -6.75
N ILE A 345 8.21 -37.80 -5.55
CA ILE A 345 8.54 -36.87 -4.47
C ILE A 345 10.05 -36.70 -4.43
N ARG A 346 10.53 -35.47 -4.49
CA ARG A 346 11.94 -35.08 -4.50
C ARG A 346 12.23 -34.13 -3.33
N LYS A 347 13.50 -34.01 -2.96
CA LYS A 347 13.96 -32.94 -2.06
C LYS A 347 13.85 -31.61 -2.83
N ALA A 348 13.30 -30.57 -2.21
CA ALA A 348 13.55 -29.21 -2.69
C ALA A 348 15.07 -28.93 -2.61
N GLU A 349 15.63 -28.25 -3.62
CA GLU A 349 17.06 -27.90 -3.65
C GLU A 349 17.42 -26.80 -2.66
#